data_AF-A0A7U3ZNF1-F1
#
_entry.id   AF-A0A7U3ZNF1-F1
#
_cell.length_a   1.000
_cell.length_b   1.000
_cell.length_c   1.000
_cell.angle_alpha   90.00
_cell.angle_beta   90.00
_cell.angle_gamma   90.00
#
_symmetry.space_group_name_H-M   'P 1'
#
loop_
_entity.id
_entity.type
_entity.pdbx_description
1 polymer ?
#
loop_
_entity_poly.entity_id
_entity_poly.type
_entity_poly.pdbx_seq_one_letter_code
_entity_poly.pdbx_strand_id
1 'polypeptide(L)'
;MHNLLNLFFFRFKAVFLQRPFFCLMLLGAVAGCTPACDVCEEPLSGVAFFPTEIGSFVEYDVVEEEYTLGKGVMIRQYQWKEVMAERYTDPMGQPVYRIARYRRTAEGKRWTADSTVMLRLATDYAVRNENGKDYVKMVFPPLERKVWNGNLYNTGGDDSYELIRVNKPYTVGKMTFDRTATVVQQDDSTLVNRDSRVEVYAAGVGLVYRESILLQFCSSAPTCIGKAQIDFGTRRYIRFRNAGKE
;
A
#
# COMPACT_ATOMS: atom_id res chain seq x y z
N MET A 1 39.82 -75.69 46.52
CA MET A 1 41.08 -75.18 47.10
C MET A 1 40.75 -73.82 47.70
N HIS A 2 40.48 -73.78 49.02
CA HIS A 2 41.39 -73.26 50.07
C HIS A 2 41.72 -71.78 49.84
N ASN A 3 41.55 -70.81 50.75
CA ASN A 3 41.29 -70.75 52.20
C ASN A 3 40.79 -69.30 52.44
N LEU A 4 39.62 -69.04 53.02
CA LEU A 4 39.40 -68.74 54.44
C LEU A 4 40.63 -68.20 55.20
N LEU A 5 40.57 -66.93 55.65
CA LEU A 5 40.97 -66.59 57.01
C LEU A 5 40.13 -65.42 57.56
N ASN A 6 39.41 -65.74 58.64
CA ASN A 6 38.71 -64.85 59.55
C ASN A 6 39.71 -64.07 60.43
N LEU A 7 39.23 -62.96 61.02
CA LEU A 7 39.23 -62.65 62.46
C LEU A 7 39.44 -61.13 62.72
N PHE A 8 38.42 -60.42 63.23
CA PHE A 8 38.23 -60.14 64.66
C PHE A 8 37.12 -59.09 64.87
N PHE A 9 36.27 -59.37 65.84
CA PHE A 9 35.25 -58.49 66.39
C PHE A 9 35.87 -57.32 67.17
N PHE A 10 35.26 -56.13 67.11
CA PHE A 10 34.99 -55.32 68.31
C PHE A 10 33.76 -54.43 68.11
N ARG A 11 32.79 -54.56 69.02
CA ARG A 11 31.62 -53.69 69.16
C ARG A 11 32.02 -52.43 69.93
N PHE A 12 31.56 -51.26 69.49
CA PHE A 12 31.21 -50.16 70.40
C PHE A 12 29.98 -49.42 69.86
N LYS A 13 28.95 -49.28 70.71
CA LYS A 13 27.78 -48.44 70.48
C LYS A 13 28.14 -46.99 70.83
N ALA A 14 27.75 -46.03 70.00
CA ALA A 14 27.33 -44.70 70.46
C ALA A 14 26.48 -44.01 69.38
N VAL A 15 25.23 -43.78 69.76
CA VAL A 15 24.25 -42.89 69.12
C VAL A 15 24.78 -41.46 69.19
N PHE A 16 24.59 -40.62 68.16
CA PHE A 16 24.15 -39.22 68.26
C PHE A 16 24.06 -38.56 66.86
N LEU A 17 22.82 -38.31 66.44
CA LEU A 17 22.30 -37.05 65.86
C LEU A 17 23.21 -36.17 64.96
N GLN A 18 22.88 -36.03 63.67
CA GLN A 18 22.41 -34.77 63.04
C GLN A 18 22.62 -34.71 61.50
N ARG A 19 21.48 -34.66 60.80
CA ARG A 19 21.11 -33.93 59.56
C ARG A 19 21.88 -34.16 58.23
N PRO A 20 21.15 -34.53 57.14
CA PRO A 20 21.70 -34.69 55.80
C PRO A 20 21.90 -33.35 55.09
N PHE A 21 23.06 -33.18 54.44
CA PHE A 21 23.37 -32.06 53.55
C PHE A 21 22.66 -32.30 52.20
N PHE A 22 21.49 -31.67 52.05
CA PHE A 22 20.73 -31.64 50.80
C PHE A 22 21.33 -30.54 49.92
N CYS A 23 22.10 -30.92 48.89
CA CYS A 23 22.57 -29.98 47.86
C CYS A 23 21.38 -29.53 47.01
N LEU A 24 20.76 -28.41 47.43
CA LEU A 24 19.74 -27.69 46.69
C LEU A 24 20.40 -27.02 45.47
N MET A 25 20.30 -27.66 44.30
CA MET A 25 20.67 -27.04 43.03
C MET A 25 19.64 -25.94 42.72
N LEU A 26 20.00 -24.68 42.95
CA LEU A 26 19.19 -23.52 42.57
C LEU A 26 19.06 -23.48 41.04
N LEU A 27 17.90 -23.87 40.51
CA LEU A 27 17.46 -23.47 39.18
C LEU A 27 17.21 -21.95 39.20
N GLY A 28 18.18 -21.19 38.71
CA GLY A 28 17.99 -19.78 38.39
C GLY A 28 17.06 -19.64 37.19
N ALA A 29 15.76 -19.52 37.45
CA ALA A 29 14.80 -19.06 36.45
C ALA A 29 15.09 -17.58 36.17
N VAL A 30 15.87 -17.32 35.12
CA VAL A 30 15.91 -15.99 34.49
C VAL A 30 14.56 -15.76 33.81
N ALA A 31 13.62 -15.22 34.58
CA ALA A 31 12.43 -14.60 34.04
C ALA A 31 12.87 -13.35 33.29
N GLY A 32 13.09 -13.49 31.98
CA GLY A 32 13.21 -12.36 31.06
C GLY A 32 11.87 -11.64 31.01
N CYS A 33 11.72 -10.59 31.81
CA CYS A 33 10.68 -9.58 31.58
C CYS A 33 10.98 -8.90 30.25
N THR A 34 10.34 -9.34 29.17
CA THR A 34 10.13 -8.45 28.03
C THR A 34 9.18 -7.35 28.52
N PRO A 35 9.58 -6.06 28.56
CA PRO A 35 8.64 -5.01 28.88
C PRO A 35 7.48 -5.10 27.88
N ALA A 36 6.26 -5.16 28.39
CA ALA A 36 5.08 -5.03 27.56
C ALA A 36 5.18 -3.68 26.83
N CYS A 37 5.18 -3.73 25.50
CA CYS A 37 5.14 -2.56 24.66
C CYS A 37 3.72 -2.00 24.73
N ASP A 38 3.48 -1.05 25.65
CA ASP A 38 2.14 -0.48 25.89
C ASP A 38 1.58 0.30 24.67
N VAL A 39 2.42 0.62 23.67
CA VAL A 39 2.01 1.20 22.39
C VAL A 39 2.88 0.66 21.25
N CYS A 40 2.66 -0.60 20.90
CA CYS A 40 3.09 -1.09 19.60
C CYS A 40 1.99 -0.71 18.60
N GLU A 41 2.13 0.43 17.91
CA GLU A 41 1.29 0.69 16.72
C GLU A 41 1.44 -0.53 15.81
N GLU A 42 0.35 -1.29 15.62
CA GLU A 42 0.42 -2.44 14.72
C GLU A 42 0.90 -1.94 13.34
N PRO A 43 1.91 -2.60 12.75
CA PRO A 43 2.40 -2.21 11.44
C PRO A 43 1.23 -2.22 10.47
N LEU A 44 1.03 -1.09 9.80
CA LEU A 44 -0.12 -0.88 8.93
C LEU A 44 -0.11 -1.94 7.83
N SER A 45 -1.06 -2.87 7.89
CA SER A 45 -1.16 -3.90 6.87
C SER A 45 -1.48 -3.24 5.53
N GLY A 46 -0.69 -3.56 4.50
CA GLY A 46 -0.82 -2.91 3.20
C GLY A 46 -2.21 -3.07 2.57
N VAL A 47 -2.92 -4.16 2.90
CA VAL A 47 -4.31 -4.39 2.47
C VAL A 47 -5.29 -3.34 2.99
N ALA A 48 -4.97 -2.63 4.09
CA ALA A 48 -5.80 -1.56 4.62
C ALA A 48 -5.92 -0.39 3.63
N PHE A 49 -4.96 -0.21 2.71
CA PHE A 49 -5.01 0.79 1.65
C PHE A 49 -5.85 0.36 0.44
N PHE A 50 -6.42 -0.84 0.47
CA PHE A 50 -7.25 -1.39 -0.61
C PHE A 50 -8.48 -2.10 -0.02
N PRO A 51 -9.42 -1.35 0.58
CA PRO A 51 -10.63 -1.95 1.15
C PRO A 51 -11.41 -2.73 0.09
N THR A 52 -11.91 -3.92 0.48
CA THR A 52 -12.55 -4.87 -0.43
C THR A 52 -13.98 -5.23 -0.05
N GLU A 53 -14.64 -4.38 0.74
CA GLU A 53 -16.00 -4.61 1.18
C GLU A 53 -16.98 -4.39 0.01
N ILE A 54 -17.75 -5.42 -0.35
CA ILE A 54 -18.75 -5.32 -1.42
C ILE A 54 -19.83 -4.30 -1.05
N GLY A 55 -20.22 -3.47 -2.01
CA GLY A 55 -21.15 -2.36 -1.83
C GLY A 55 -20.47 -1.07 -1.36
N SER A 56 -19.21 -1.12 -0.92
CA SER A 56 -18.46 0.10 -0.62
C SER A 56 -18.19 0.92 -1.89
N PHE A 57 -18.15 2.23 -1.76
CA PHE A 57 -17.85 3.13 -2.88
C PHE A 57 -16.96 4.29 -2.49
N VAL A 58 -16.26 4.86 -3.48
CA VAL A 58 -15.56 6.14 -3.38
C VAL A 58 -15.95 7.02 -4.55
N GLU A 59 -16.30 8.27 -4.26
CA GLU A 59 -16.58 9.31 -5.24
C GLU A 59 -15.43 10.31 -5.33
N TYR A 60 -15.20 10.81 -6.54
CA TYR A 60 -14.11 11.73 -6.86
C TYR A 60 -14.60 12.92 -7.68
N ASP A 61 -14.01 14.08 -7.43
CA ASP A 61 -14.02 15.19 -8.37
C ASP A 61 -12.82 15.05 -9.32
N VAL A 62 -13.08 15.13 -10.63
CA VAL A 62 -12.09 14.97 -11.68
C VAL A 62 -11.99 16.24 -12.52
N VAL A 63 -10.77 16.74 -12.67
CA VAL A 63 -10.42 17.84 -13.56
C VAL A 63 -9.41 17.33 -14.57
N GLU A 64 -9.70 17.54 -15.85
CA GLU A 64 -8.84 17.16 -16.96
C GLU A 64 -8.61 18.35 -17.88
N GLU A 65 -7.34 18.61 -18.19
CA GLU A 65 -6.90 19.63 -19.13
C GLU A 65 -6.20 18.93 -20.28
N GLU A 66 -6.66 19.16 -21.51
CA GLU A 66 -6.09 18.61 -22.73
C GLU A 66 -5.45 19.74 -23.55
N TYR A 67 -4.19 19.54 -23.91
CA TYR A 67 -3.38 20.48 -24.68
C TYR A 67 -3.18 19.93 -26.09
N THR A 68 -3.43 20.78 -27.08
CA THR A 68 -3.21 20.46 -28.49
C THR A 68 -2.64 21.68 -29.19
N LEU A 69 -1.62 21.47 -30.00
CA LEU A 69 -0.92 22.55 -30.69
C LEU A 69 -1.89 23.41 -31.52
N GLY A 70 -1.77 24.73 -31.35
CA GLY A 70 -2.59 25.71 -32.08
C GLY A 70 -4.06 25.79 -31.62
N LYS A 71 -4.45 25.09 -30.54
CA LYS A 71 -5.79 25.17 -29.95
C LYS A 71 -5.73 25.72 -28.53
N GLY A 72 -6.85 26.29 -28.07
CA GLY A 72 -7.04 26.59 -26.65
C GLY A 72 -7.11 25.31 -25.82
N VAL A 73 -6.76 25.42 -24.53
CA VAL A 73 -6.83 24.30 -23.59
C VAL A 73 -8.28 23.85 -23.45
N MET A 74 -8.53 22.54 -23.62
CA MET A 74 -9.84 21.96 -23.37
C MET A 74 -9.90 21.48 -21.92
N ILE A 75 -10.82 22.05 -21.13
CA ILE A 75 -11.00 21.70 -19.71
C ILE A 75 -12.29 20.91 -19.55
N ARG A 76 -12.20 19.74 -18.93
CA ARG A 76 -13.34 18.89 -18.55
C ARG A 76 -13.40 18.75 -17.04
N GLN A 77 -14.57 18.97 -16.48
CA GLN A 77 -14.85 18.75 -15.06
C GLN A 77 -16.03 17.79 -14.95
N TYR A 78 -15.83 16.72 -14.18
CA TYR A 78 -16.83 15.68 -13.99
C TYR A 78 -16.54 14.92 -12.69
N GLN A 79 -17.39 13.95 -12.38
CA GLN A 79 -17.25 13.14 -11.18
C GLN A 79 -17.16 11.67 -11.53
N TRP A 80 -16.34 10.95 -10.77
CA TRP A 80 -16.25 9.49 -10.80
C TRP A 80 -16.83 8.89 -9.55
N LYS A 81 -17.36 7.67 -9.68
CA LYS A 81 -17.72 6.80 -8.57
C LYS A 81 -17.18 5.41 -8.86
N GLU A 82 -16.36 4.88 -7.96
CA GLU A 82 -15.91 3.49 -7.98
C GLU A 82 -16.69 2.71 -6.94
N VAL A 83 -17.37 1.64 -7.35
CA VAL A 83 -18.14 0.74 -6.48
C VAL A 83 -17.49 -0.63 -6.46
N MET A 84 -17.24 -1.15 -5.28
CA MET A 84 -16.81 -2.53 -5.07
C MET A 84 -18.00 -3.46 -5.35
N ALA A 85 -18.11 -3.96 -6.59
CA ALA A 85 -19.35 -4.52 -7.10
C ALA A 85 -19.50 -6.01 -6.78
N GLU A 86 -18.43 -6.79 -6.92
CA GLU A 86 -18.45 -8.24 -6.66
C GLU A 86 -17.06 -8.78 -6.34
N ARG A 87 -17.05 -9.98 -5.75
CA ARG A 87 -15.87 -10.80 -5.55
C ARG A 87 -16.10 -12.15 -6.25
N TYR A 88 -15.12 -12.58 -7.02
CA TYR A 88 -15.09 -13.92 -7.60
C TYR A 88 -13.71 -14.55 -7.40
N THR A 89 -13.60 -15.82 -7.77
CA THR A 89 -12.33 -16.57 -7.70
C THR A 89 -11.86 -16.83 -9.12
N ASP A 90 -10.59 -16.53 -9.39
CA ASP A 90 -10.00 -16.80 -10.70
C ASP A 90 -9.66 -18.30 -10.88
N PRO A 91 -9.26 -18.75 -12.08
CA PRO A 91 -8.90 -20.15 -12.31
C PRO A 91 -7.71 -20.66 -11.47
N MET A 92 -6.93 -19.77 -10.84
CA MET A 92 -5.81 -20.09 -9.96
C MET A 92 -6.22 -20.13 -8.48
N GLY A 93 -7.51 -19.98 -8.17
CA GLY A 93 -8.03 -19.99 -6.81
C GLY A 93 -7.86 -18.68 -6.05
N GLN A 94 -7.44 -17.60 -6.73
CA GLN A 94 -7.19 -16.30 -6.08
C GLN A 94 -8.46 -15.42 -6.10
N PRO A 95 -8.73 -14.66 -5.01
CA PRO A 95 -9.84 -13.71 -5.00
C PRO A 95 -9.56 -12.53 -5.93
N VAL A 96 -10.54 -12.23 -6.77
CA VAL A 96 -10.55 -11.05 -7.63
C VAL A 96 -11.78 -10.21 -7.31
N TYR A 97 -11.57 -8.91 -7.20
CA TYR A 97 -12.60 -7.95 -6.89
C TYR A 97 -12.88 -7.09 -8.11
N ARG A 98 -14.14 -7.03 -8.55
CA ARG A 98 -14.54 -6.15 -9.65
C ARG A 98 -15.00 -4.81 -9.09
N ILE A 99 -14.41 -3.75 -9.60
CA ILE A 99 -14.74 -2.37 -9.28
C ILE A 99 -15.44 -1.76 -10.49
N ALA A 100 -16.72 -1.44 -10.33
CA ALA A 100 -17.50 -0.76 -11.36
C ALA A 100 -17.25 0.75 -11.24
N ARG A 101 -16.73 1.37 -12.32
CA ARG A 101 -16.55 2.82 -12.39
C ARG A 101 -17.70 3.45 -13.16
N TYR A 102 -18.25 4.51 -12.57
CA TYR A 102 -19.28 5.35 -13.15
C TYR A 102 -18.79 6.78 -13.27
N ARG A 103 -19.40 7.52 -14.20
CA ARG A 103 -19.16 8.94 -14.42
C ARG A 103 -20.46 9.73 -14.48
N ARG A 104 -20.45 10.96 -13.97
CA ARG A 104 -21.50 11.97 -14.20
C ARG A 104 -20.87 13.33 -14.46
N THR A 105 -21.56 14.19 -15.20
CA THR A 105 -21.05 15.52 -15.59
C THR A 105 -21.07 16.54 -14.46
N ALA A 106 -22.04 16.43 -13.54
CA ALA A 106 -22.18 17.32 -12.40
C ALA A 106 -22.98 16.64 -11.28
N GLU A 107 -22.97 17.26 -10.10
CA GLU A 107 -23.80 16.86 -8.97
C GLU A 107 -25.30 16.83 -9.36
N GLY A 108 -26.03 15.86 -8.82
CA GLY A 108 -27.44 15.64 -9.11
C GLY A 108 -27.74 15.03 -10.48
N LYS A 109 -26.75 14.88 -11.38
CA LYS A 109 -26.91 14.12 -12.62
C LYS A 109 -26.79 12.62 -12.37
N ARG A 110 -27.45 11.84 -13.23
CA ARG A 110 -27.44 10.37 -13.16
C ARG A 110 -26.04 9.84 -13.46
N TRP A 111 -25.61 8.85 -12.68
CA TRP A 111 -24.41 8.06 -12.95
C TRP A 111 -24.57 7.23 -14.22
N THR A 112 -23.53 7.24 -15.06
CA THR A 112 -23.44 6.41 -16.27
C THR A 112 -22.23 5.50 -16.15
N ALA A 113 -22.31 4.28 -16.68
CA ALA A 113 -21.18 3.35 -16.67
C ALA A 113 -20.01 3.95 -17.48
N ASP A 114 -18.80 3.84 -16.94
CA ASP A 114 -17.58 4.38 -17.54
C ASP A 114 -16.59 3.25 -17.88
N SER A 115 -16.18 2.49 -16.87
CA SER A 115 -15.18 1.43 -17.03
C SER A 115 -15.30 0.39 -15.92
N THR A 116 -14.57 -0.72 -16.08
CA THR A 116 -14.43 -1.76 -15.05
C THR A 116 -12.96 -1.94 -14.71
N VAL A 117 -12.65 -1.99 -13.42
CA VAL A 117 -11.31 -2.23 -12.88
C VAL A 117 -11.35 -3.54 -12.11
N MET A 118 -10.30 -4.36 -12.23
CA MET A 118 -10.14 -5.55 -11.39
C MET A 118 -9.07 -5.29 -10.34
N LEU A 119 -9.29 -5.71 -9.10
CA LEU A 119 -8.33 -5.63 -8.00
C LEU A 119 -7.98 -7.05 -7.54
N ARG A 120 -6.68 -7.32 -7.42
CA ARG A 120 -6.13 -8.53 -6.82
C ARG A 120 -5.18 -8.13 -5.70
N LEU A 121 -5.35 -8.75 -4.53
CA LEU A 121 -4.49 -8.54 -3.37
C LEU A 121 -3.68 -9.82 -3.13
N ALA A 122 -2.37 -9.73 -3.36
CA ALA A 122 -1.41 -10.74 -2.94
C ALA A 122 -0.92 -10.42 -1.51
N THR A 123 -0.13 -11.33 -0.94
CA THR A 123 0.49 -11.13 0.38
C THR A 123 1.42 -9.91 0.39
N ASP A 124 2.09 -9.66 -0.73
CA ASP A 124 3.21 -8.73 -0.85
C ASP A 124 2.94 -7.56 -1.82
N TYR A 125 1.77 -7.50 -2.48
CA TYR A 125 1.39 -6.37 -3.34
C TYR A 125 -0.10 -6.33 -3.70
N ALA A 126 -0.55 -5.18 -4.20
CA ALA A 126 -1.84 -4.98 -4.84
C ALA A 126 -1.67 -4.75 -6.35
N VAL A 127 -2.46 -5.45 -7.17
CA VAL A 127 -2.53 -5.25 -8.62
C VAL A 127 -3.91 -4.73 -8.99
N ARG A 128 -3.94 -3.67 -9.80
CA ARG A 128 -5.16 -3.25 -10.51
C ARG A 128 -5.02 -3.51 -12.00
N ASN A 129 -6.02 -4.19 -12.58
CA ASN A 129 -6.20 -4.19 -14.02
C ASN A 129 -7.02 -2.96 -14.41
N GLU A 130 -6.38 -1.98 -15.04
CA GLU A 130 -7.04 -0.78 -15.56
C GLU A 130 -7.00 -0.84 -17.10
N ASN A 131 -8.17 -0.98 -17.73
CA ASN A 131 -8.32 -1.06 -19.21
C ASN A 131 -7.47 -2.16 -19.87
N GLY A 132 -7.44 -3.36 -19.27
CA GLY A 132 -6.73 -4.51 -19.82
C GLY A 132 -5.23 -4.53 -19.51
N LYS A 133 -4.72 -3.60 -18.70
CA LYS A 133 -3.31 -3.57 -18.28
C LYS A 133 -3.20 -3.72 -16.77
N ASP A 134 -2.34 -4.63 -16.33
CA ASP A 134 -2.07 -4.88 -14.92
C ASP A 134 -0.98 -3.95 -14.40
N TYR A 135 -1.31 -3.15 -13.38
CA TYR A 135 -0.36 -2.27 -12.70
C TYR A 135 -0.20 -2.71 -11.24
N VAL A 136 1.05 -2.87 -10.80
CA VAL A 136 1.37 -3.06 -9.38
C VAL A 136 1.24 -1.71 -8.69
N LYS A 137 0.12 -1.50 -7.99
CA LYS A 137 -0.24 -0.20 -7.40
C LYS A 137 0.49 0.08 -6.10
N MET A 138 0.81 -0.95 -5.34
CA MET A 138 1.55 -0.84 -4.09
C MET A 138 2.15 -2.19 -3.72
N VAL A 139 3.31 -2.17 -3.08
CA VAL A 139 3.96 -3.34 -2.48
C VAL A 139 3.81 -3.31 -0.96
N PHE A 140 3.73 -4.48 -0.35
CA PHE A 140 3.48 -4.70 1.07
C PHE A 140 4.70 -5.33 1.77
N PRO A 141 4.91 -5.06 3.07
CA PRO A 141 4.31 -3.94 3.80
C PRO A 141 4.71 -2.59 3.15
N PRO A 142 3.90 -1.54 3.32
CA PRO A 142 4.21 -0.22 2.79
C PRO A 142 5.31 0.37 3.66
N LEU A 143 6.50 0.53 3.08
CA LEU A 143 7.68 1.08 3.74
C LEU A 143 8.17 2.29 2.96
N GLU A 144 8.61 3.32 3.69
CA GLU A 144 9.19 4.53 3.10
C GLU A 144 10.37 4.17 2.20
N ARG A 145 10.48 4.84 1.04
CA ARG A 145 11.53 4.65 0.02
C ARG A 145 11.55 3.27 -0.64
N LYS A 146 10.51 2.44 -0.46
CA LYS A 146 10.41 1.17 -1.17
C LYS A 146 10.12 1.44 -2.65
N VAL A 147 10.93 0.83 -3.52
CA VAL A 147 10.85 1.00 -4.99
C VAL A 147 10.45 -0.32 -5.65
N TRP A 148 9.65 -0.26 -6.72
CA TRP A 148 9.28 -1.43 -7.52
C TRP A 148 8.95 -1.03 -8.96
N ASN A 149 8.93 -2.02 -9.86
CA ASN A 149 8.43 -1.82 -11.22
C ASN A 149 6.89 -1.88 -11.22
N GLY A 150 6.24 -0.75 -11.45
CA GLY A 150 4.78 -0.65 -11.56
C GLY A 150 4.20 -1.45 -12.73
N ASN A 151 5.01 -1.70 -13.75
CA ASN A 151 4.65 -2.45 -14.95
C ASN A 151 5.09 -3.93 -14.92
N LEU A 152 5.44 -4.47 -13.74
CA LEU A 152 5.93 -5.85 -13.59
C LEU A 152 5.08 -6.91 -14.33
N TYR A 153 3.76 -6.70 -14.44
CA TYR A 153 2.82 -7.63 -15.08
C TYR A 153 2.23 -7.11 -16.40
N ASN A 154 2.84 -6.10 -17.03
CA ASN A 154 2.40 -5.60 -18.33
C ASN A 154 3.56 -5.31 -19.29
N THR A 155 3.23 -4.95 -20.52
CA THR A 155 4.21 -4.76 -21.62
C THR A 155 4.66 -3.31 -21.81
N GLY A 156 4.39 -2.43 -20.84
CA GLY A 156 4.68 -0.99 -20.89
C GLY A 156 6.14 -0.60 -20.70
N GLY A 157 7.04 -1.57 -20.55
CA GLY A 157 8.43 -1.33 -20.13
C GLY A 157 8.54 -1.00 -18.65
N ASP A 158 9.75 -0.98 -18.12
CA ASP A 158 9.99 -0.72 -16.70
C ASP A 158 9.55 0.69 -16.32
N ASP A 159 8.78 0.80 -15.24
CA ASP A 159 8.30 2.07 -14.69
C ASP A 159 8.49 2.06 -13.17
N SER A 160 9.46 2.82 -12.68
CA SER A 160 9.96 2.72 -11.31
C SER A 160 9.12 3.55 -10.35
N TYR A 161 8.27 2.89 -9.57
CA TYR A 161 7.43 3.52 -8.55
C TYR A 161 8.14 3.57 -7.20
N GLU A 162 7.89 4.60 -6.41
CA GLU A 162 8.44 4.79 -5.07
C GLU A 162 7.34 5.12 -4.04
N LEU A 163 7.42 4.48 -2.87
CA LEU A 163 6.59 4.83 -1.70
C LEU A 163 7.24 5.95 -0.90
N ILE A 164 6.49 7.03 -0.66
CA ILE A 164 6.87 8.12 0.22
C ILE A 164 5.71 8.49 1.17
N ARG A 165 6.04 9.24 2.22
CA ARG A 165 5.07 9.76 3.22
C ARG A 165 4.18 8.67 3.80
N VAL A 166 4.75 7.50 4.08
CA VAL A 166 4.04 6.35 4.65
C VAL A 166 3.64 6.63 6.10
N ASN A 167 2.40 6.29 6.45
CA ASN A 167 1.80 6.52 7.76
C ASN A 167 1.85 8.01 8.18
N LYS A 168 1.68 8.92 7.20
CA LYS A 168 1.58 10.36 7.43
C LYS A 168 0.18 10.86 7.07
N PRO A 169 -0.28 11.96 7.70
CA PRO A 169 -1.55 12.55 7.33
C PRO A 169 -1.47 13.23 5.96
N TYR A 170 -2.60 13.20 5.25
CA TYR A 170 -2.77 13.90 3.98
C TYR A 170 -4.16 14.52 3.90
N THR A 171 -4.24 15.75 3.39
CA THR A 171 -5.48 16.52 3.31
C THR A 171 -5.87 16.73 1.85
N VAL A 172 -7.11 16.37 1.51
CA VAL A 172 -7.72 16.61 0.19
C VAL A 172 -8.96 17.47 0.38
N GLY A 173 -8.90 18.70 -0.13
CA GLY A 173 -9.98 19.67 0.08
C GLY A 173 -10.15 19.97 1.57
N LYS A 174 -11.28 19.55 2.15
CA LYS A 174 -11.62 19.74 3.58
C LYS A 174 -11.44 18.47 4.42
N MET A 175 -11.09 17.35 3.79
CA MET A 175 -10.98 16.04 4.46
C MET A 175 -9.52 15.74 4.74
N THR A 176 -9.23 15.31 5.98
CA THR A 176 -7.90 14.85 6.38
C THR A 176 -7.97 13.35 6.67
N PHE A 177 -6.97 12.63 6.16
CA PHE A 177 -6.78 11.21 6.39
C PHE A 177 -5.51 11.04 7.22
N ASP A 178 -5.61 10.41 8.39
CA ASP A 178 -4.50 10.37 9.35
C ASP A 178 -3.35 9.46 8.90
N ARG A 179 -3.70 8.33 8.27
CA ARG A 179 -2.76 7.30 7.85
C ARG A 179 -2.82 7.09 6.34
N THR A 180 -1.86 7.69 5.63
CA THR A 180 -1.76 7.59 4.17
C THR A 180 -0.43 7.00 3.69
N ALA A 181 -0.40 6.63 2.42
CA ALA A 181 0.80 6.26 1.68
C ALA A 181 0.76 6.93 0.31
N THR A 182 1.86 7.59 -0.08
CA THR A 182 2.00 8.23 -1.39
C THR A 182 2.85 7.36 -2.29
N VAL A 183 2.36 7.06 -3.49
CA VAL A 183 3.08 6.36 -4.55
C VAL A 183 3.44 7.38 -5.62
N VAL A 184 4.74 7.64 -5.78
CA VAL A 184 5.27 8.43 -6.90
C VAL A 184 5.64 7.44 -7.99
N GLN A 185 4.97 7.53 -9.13
CA GLN A 185 5.23 6.67 -10.28
C GLN A 185 6.35 7.23 -11.14
N GLN A 186 6.27 8.54 -11.41
CA GLN A 186 7.30 9.35 -12.07
C GLN A 186 7.20 10.78 -11.54
N ASP A 187 8.33 11.48 -11.49
CA ASP A 187 8.37 12.92 -11.22
C ASP A 187 9.53 13.58 -11.96
N ASP A 188 9.53 13.42 -13.29
CA ASP A 188 10.60 13.86 -14.16
C ASP A 188 10.18 15.00 -15.08
N SER A 189 11.12 15.91 -15.36
CA SER A 189 10.94 16.98 -16.35
C SER A 189 12.21 17.14 -17.17
N THR A 190 12.06 17.20 -18.50
CA THR A 190 13.16 17.54 -19.42
C THR A 190 12.87 18.85 -20.13
N LEU A 191 13.73 19.22 -21.08
CA LEU A 191 13.53 20.37 -21.96
C LEU A 191 12.26 20.23 -22.83
N VAL A 192 11.86 19.01 -23.16
CA VAL A 192 10.82 18.71 -24.16
C VAL A 192 9.63 17.94 -23.61
N ASN A 193 9.67 17.47 -22.35
CA ASN A 193 8.56 16.74 -21.75
C ASN A 193 8.47 16.92 -20.21
N ARG A 194 7.32 16.55 -19.66
CA ARG A 194 7.06 16.42 -18.22
C ARG A 194 6.22 15.17 -17.99
N ASP A 195 6.67 14.29 -17.12
CA ASP A 195 5.91 13.16 -16.58
C ASP A 195 5.87 13.27 -15.04
N SER A 196 4.69 13.59 -14.49
CA SER A 196 4.42 13.57 -13.05
C SER A 196 3.20 12.71 -12.80
N ARG A 197 3.38 11.62 -12.07
CA ARG A 197 2.31 10.69 -11.77
C ARG A 197 2.38 10.32 -10.30
N VAL A 198 1.38 10.73 -9.54
CA VAL A 198 1.33 10.56 -8.08
C VAL A 198 -0.02 10.03 -7.66
N GLU A 199 -0.02 9.07 -6.74
CA GLU A 199 -1.23 8.55 -6.10
C GLU A 199 -1.09 8.61 -4.58
N VAL A 200 -2.16 8.97 -3.88
CA VAL A 200 -2.21 8.90 -2.41
C VAL A 200 -3.34 7.97 -2.02
N TYR A 201 -3.01 7.01 -1.17
CA TYR A 201 -3.92 6.03 -0.62
C TYR A 201 -4.10 6.28 0.88
N ALA A 202 -5.34 6.27 1.35
CA ALA A 202 -5.68 6.34 2.77
C ALA A 202 -6.16 4.97 3.28
N ALA A 203 -5.71 4.58 4.47
CA ALA A 203 -6.16 3.36 5.11
C ALA A 203 -7.68 3.39 5.34
N GLY A 204 -8.38 2.31 5.01
CA GLY A 204 -9.83 2.17 5.12
C GLY A 204 -10.64 2.80 3.98
N VAL A 205 -10.03 3.61 3.12
CA VAL A 205 -10.72 4.33 2.02
C VAL A 205 -10.19 3.93 0.66
N GLY A 206 -8.89 3.73 0.52
CA GLY A 206 -8.24 3.49 -0.76
C GLY A 206 -7.69 4.77 -1.39
N LEU A 207 -7.76 4.88 -2.72
CA LEU A 207 -7.26 6.04 -3.45
C LEU A 207 -8.03 7.31 -3.01
N VAL A 208 -7.31 8.33 -2.54
CA VAL A 208 -7.88 9.63 -2.14
C VAL A 208 -7.37 10.80 -3.00
N TYR A 209 -6.25 10.62 -3.69
CA TYR A 209 -5.73 11.58 -4.66
C TYR A 209 -4.99 10.87 -5.78
N ARG A 210 -5.18 11.33 -7.02
CA ARG A 210 -4.34 10.95 -8.17
C ARG A 210 -4.04 12.19 -9.01
N GLU A 211 -2.79 12.34 -9.37
CA GLU A 211 -2.29 13.31 -10.34
C GLU A 211 -1.63 12.56 -11.50
N SER A 212 -1.91 12.99 -12.72
CA SER A 212 -1.25 12.52 -13.93
C SER A 212 -1.01 13.71 -14.85
N ILE A 213 0.25 14.11 -15.00
CA ILE A 213 0.70 15.19 -15.86
C ILE A 213 1.64 14.57 -16.88
N LEU A 214 1.20 14.52 -18.13
CA LEU A 214 1.98 14.02 -19.26
C LEU A 214 1.97 15.10 -20.32
N LEU A 215 3.05 15.88 -20.40
CA LEU A 215 3.15 17.04 -21.29
C LEU A 215 4.35 16.91 -22.22
N GLN A 216 4.17 17.44 -23.43
CA GLN A 216 5.23 17.69 -24.40
C GLN A 216 5.37 19.19 -24.61
N PHE A 217 6.59 19.68 -24.47
CA PHE A 217 6.92 21.07 -24.67
C PHE A 217 7.41 21.35 -26.09
N CYS A 218 7.30 22.60 -26.49
CA CYS A 218 7.73 23.10 -27.77
C CYS A 218 9.22 22.85 -27.99
N SER A 219 9.52 22.14 -29.08
CA SER A 219 10.87 21.77 -29.50
C SER A 219 11.16 22.11 -30.97
N SER A 220 10.18 22.70 -31.66
CA SER A 220 10.22 22.93 -33.11
C SER A 220 10.90 24.25 -33.52
N ALA A 221 11.07 25.20 -32.60
CA ALA A 221 11.66 26.50 -32.89
C ALA A 221 12.55 27.03 -31.75
N PRO A 222 13.68 27.70 -32.05
CA PRO A 222 14.53 28.34 -31.03
C PRO A 222 13.80 29.36 -30.16
N THR A 223 12.70 29.92 -30.65
CA THR A 223 11.92 30.94 -29.94
C THR A 223 11.08 30.37 -28.78
N CYS A 224 10.80 29.07 -28.76
CA CYS A 224 9.97 28.41 -27.75
C CYS A 224 10.73 27.38 -26.90
N ILE A 225 11.85 26.84 -27.39
CA ILE A 225 12.68 25.89 -26.66
C ILE A 225 13.10 26.49 -25.31
N GLY A 226 12.95 25.71 -24.23
CA GLY A 226 13.32 26.12 -22.88
C GLY A 226 12.34 27.07 -22.18
N LYS A 227 11.23 27.45 -22.83
CA LYS A 227 10.21 28.31 -22.24
C LYS A 227 9.04 27.54 -21.60
N ALA A 228 9.12 26.21 -21.56
CA ALA A 228 8.05 25.31 -21.08
C ALA A 228 6.68 25.58 -21.75
N GLN A 229 6.69 26.05 -23.00
CA GLN A 229 5.48 26.18 -23.81
C GLN A 229 4.95 24.79 -24.12
N ILE A 230 3.69 24.51 -23.78
CA ILE A 230 3.07 23.19 -23.98
C ILE A 230 2.55 23.09 -25.41
N ASP A 231 3.00 22.09 -26.16
CA ASP A 231 2.46 21.76 -27.48
C ASP A 231 1.35 20.71 -27.36
N PHE A 232 1.55 19.66 -26.56
CA PHE A 232 0.60 18.56 -26.41
C PHE A 232 0.59 17.99 -25.00
N GLY A 233 -0.47 17.28 -24.66
CA GLY A 233 -0.51 16.42 -23.49
C GLY A 233 -1.75 16.60 -22.64
N THR A 234 -1.71 16.05 -21.44
CA THR A 234 -2.83 16.09 -20.49
C THR A 234 -2.37 16.38 -19.07
N ARG A 235 -3.21 17.08 -18.33
CA ARG A 235 -3.19 17.10 -16.87
C ARG A 235 -4.49 16.52 -16.37
N ARG A 236 -4.42 15.58 -15.44
CA ARG A 236 -5.61 15.02 -14.79
C ARG A 236 -5.40 14.99 -13.29
N TYR A 237 -6.38 15.51 -12.58
CA TYR A 237 -6.45 15.50 -11.12
C TYR A 237 -7.72 14.81 -10.68
N ILE A 238 -7.60 13.84 -9.79
CA ILE A 238 -8.70 13.10 -9.18
C ILE A 238 -8.59 13.33 -7.68
N ARG A 239 -9.64 13.89 -7.08
CA ARG A 239 -9.64 14.28 -5.67
C ARG A 239 -10.80 13.59 -4.97
N PHE A 240 -10.53 12.98 -3.83
CA PHE A 240 -11.55 12.41 -2.96
C PHE A 240 -12.67 13.42 -2.71
N ARG A 241 -13.91 12.94 -2.81
CA ARG A 241 -15.11 13.70 -2.51
C ARG A 241 -15.92 13.06 -1.38
N ASN A 242 -16.21 11.77 -1.50
CA ASN A 242 -17.02 11.05 -0.53
C ASN A 242 -16.72 9.55 -0.59
N ALA A 243 -17.03 8.81 0.47
CA ALA A 243 -17.03 7.36 0.49
C ALA A 243 -18.14 6.84 1.39
N GLY A 244 -18.57 5.61 1.16
CA GLY A 244 -19.63 4.98 1.95
C GLY A 244 -19.92 3.58 1.49
N LYS A 245 -21.13 3.10 1.80
CA LYS A 245 -21.64 1.79 1.42
C LYS A 245 -23.07 1.94 0.89
N GLU A 246 -23.38 1.24 -0.20
CA GLU A 246 -24.71 1.15 -0.79
C GLU A 246 -25.66 0.25 0.00
#